data_AF-A0A7Y6GHR2-F1
#
_entry.id   AF-A0A7Y6GHR2-F1
#
_cell.length_a   1.000
_cell.length_b   1.000
_cell.length_c   1.000
_cell.angle_alpha   90.00
_cell.angle_beta   90.00
_cell.angle_gamma   90.00
#
_symmetry.space_group_name_H-M   'P 1'
#
loop_
_entity.id
_entity.type
_entity.pdbx_description
1 polymer ?
#
loop_
_entity_poly.entity_id
_entity_poly.type
_entity_poly.pdbx_seq_one_letter_code
_entity_poly.pdbx_strand_id
1 'polypeptide(L)'
;MRSDFREAVSAAGTGRLQFVDMGESVHPCRVYGMSQAEDSLEPKAVEPIRNTLKEQGWQETGELSVEEPDAFGWVLKKNQWELYLAAGDTPEGSWIIFDANGEACGVPLPSHPPASETAPPERPTPPVLR
;
A
#
# COMPACT_ATOMS: atom_id res chain seq x y z
N MET A 1 5.72 1.95 -0.88
CA MET A 1 5.28 0.68 -0.24
C MET A 1 6.30 0.18 0.78
N ARG A 2 7.36 -0.53 0.39
CA ARG A 2 8.41 -0.96 1.34
C ARG A 2 9.06 0.22 2.08
N SER A 3 9.18 1.38 1.45
CA SER A 3 9.60 2.64 2.07
C SER A 3 8.62 3.09 3.16
N ASP A 4 7.34 3.19 2.81
CA ASP A 4 6.23 3.59 3.69
C ASP A 4 6.23 2.73 4.96
N PHE A 5 6.39 1.42 4.84
CA PHE A 5 6.40 0.51 5.99
C PHE A 5 7.62 0.70 6.88
N ARG A 6 8.81 0.87 6.28
CA ARG A 6 10.04 1.12 7.05
C ARG A 6 9.92 2.41 7.86
N GLU A 7 9.38 3.45 7.24
CA GLU A 7 9.19 4.74 7.89
C GLU A 7 8.13 4.65 9.00
N ALA A 8 7.00 3.98 8.75
CA ALA A 8 5.95 3.79 9.75
C ALA A 8 6.42 2.97 10.96
N VAL A 9 7.17 1.88 10.74
CA VAL A 9 7.79 1.10 11.83
C VAL A 9 8.82 1.95 12.58
N SER A 10 9.66 2.70 11.87
CA SER A 10 10.65 3.58 12.48
C SER A 10 10.01 4.69 13.32
N ALA A 11 8.88 5.25 12.88
CA ALA A 11 8.16 6.30 13.61
C ALA A 11 7.52 5.77 14.90
N ALA A 12 7.07 4.52 14.89
CA ALA A 12 6.52 3.87 16.08
C ALA A 12 7.58 3.37 17.07
N GLY A 13 8.86 3.36 16.67
CA GLY A 13 9.93 2.77 17.48
C GLY A 13 9.73 1.27 17.71
N THR A 14 8.95 0.61 16.86
CA THR A 14 8.72 -0.83 16.93
C THR A 14 9.91 -1.56 16.33
N GLY A 15 10.05 -2.86 16.62
CA GLY A 15 11.27 -3.63 16.33
C GLY A 15 11.67 -3.68 14.85
N ARG A 16 12.58 -4.60 14.52
CA ARG A 16 13.14 -4.63 13.17
C ARG A 16 12.13 -5.17 12.16
N LEU A 17 11.70 -4.32 11.22
CA LEU A 17 10.91 -4.75 10.06
C LEU A 17 11.69 -5.71 9.17
N GLN A 18 11.10 -6.88 8.91
CA GLN A 18 11.57 -7.89 7.98
C GLN A 18 10.58 -8.01 6.83
N PHE A 19 11.08 -8.02 5.59
CA PHE A 19 10.26 -8.34 4.42
C PHE A 19 10.41 -9.81 4.10
N VAL A 20 9.29 -10.51 3.92
CA VAL A 20 9.31 -11.91 3.51
C VAL A 20 9.40 -11.96 2.00
N ASP A 21 10.36 -12.74 1.50
CA ASP A 21 10.39 -13.11 0.10
C ASP A 21 9.34 -14.21 -0.14
N MET A 22 8.28 -13.86 -0.86
CA MET A 22 7.18 -14.77 -1.16
C MET A 22 7.51 -15.72 -2.34
N GLY A 23 8.73 -15.64 -2.89
CA GLY A 23 9.17 -16.44 -4.03
C GLY A 23 8.40 -16.13 -5.32
N GLU A 24 8.37 -17.08 -6.26
CA GLU A 24 7.60 -16.97 -7.51
C GLU A 24 6.07 -17.10 -7.30
N SER A 25 5.61 -17.16 -6.05
CA SER A 25 4.25 -17.54 -5.70
C SER A 25 3.33 -16.34 -5.41
N VAL A 26 2.32 -16.24 -6.27
CA VAL A 26 0.94 -15.74 -6.09
C VAL A 26 0.59 -14.32 -6.55
N HIS A 27 1.37 -13.26 -6.29
CA HIS A 27 1.07 -11.96 -6.92
C HIS A 27 2.32 -11.09 -7.07
N PRO A 28 2.70 -10.64 -8.29
CA PRO A 28 3.88 -9.78 -8.53
C PRO A 28 3.76 -8.41 -7.85
N CYS A 29 2.59 -8.10 -7.28
CA CYS A 29 2.25 -6.88 -6.58
C CYS A 29 1.97 -7.09 -5.09
N ARG A 30 2.48 -8.17 -4.49
CA ARG A 30 2.35 -8.39 -3.05
C ARG A 30 3.62 -7.97 -2.34
N VAL A 31 3.47 -7.19 -1.28
CA VAL A 31 4.55 -6.84 -0.36
C VAL A 31 4.11 -7.28 1.02
N TYR A 32 4.79 -8.28 1.55
CA TYR A 32 4.57 -8.78 2.89
C TYR A 32 5.74 -8.44 3.81
N GLY A 33 5.45 -7.93 4.99
CA GLY A 33 6.45 -7.61 6.00
C GLY A 33 5.92 -7.81 7.41
N MET A 34 6.82 -8.10 8.33
CA MET A 34 6.51 -8.31 9.74
C MET A 34 7.54 -7.60 10.61
N SER A 35 7.09 -7.06 11.73
CA SER A 35 7.95 -6.48 12.76
C SER A 35 7.59 -7.09 14.09
N GLN A 36 8.59 -7.61 14.80
CA GLN A 36 8.41 -8.06 16.18
C GLN A 36 8.32 -6.84 17.10
N ALA A 37 7.39 -6.86 18.04
CA ALA A 37 7.33 -5.90 19.13
C ALA A 37 8.01 -6.51 20.37
N GLU A 38 8.68 -5.68 21.17
CA GLU A 38 9.35 -6.11 22.40
C GLU A 38 8.34 -6.37 23.53
N ASP A 39 7.18 -5.73 23.46
CA ASP A 39 6.09 -5.80 24.43
C ASP A 39 4.78 -6.24 23.75
N SER A 40 3.81 -6.68 24.56
CA SER A 40 2.43 -6.95 24.11
C SER A 40 1.84 -5.70 23.47
N LEU A 41 1.13 -5.90 22.35
CA LEU A 41 0.64 -4.82 21.52
C LEU A 41 -0.77 -4.42 21.92
N GLU A 42 -0.92 -3.19 22.41
CA GLU A 42 -2.22 -2.53 22.51
C GLU A 42 -2.54 -1.78 21.21
N PRO A 43 -3.83 -1.51 20.89
CA PRO A 43 -4.20 -0.72 19.72
C PRO A 43 -3.48 0.65 19.64
N LYS A 44 -3.20 1.26 20.79
CA LYS A 44 -2.46 2.52 20.91
C LYS A 44 -1.00 2.43 20.44
N ALA A 45 -0.36 1.27 20.58
CA ALA A 45 1.01 1.07 20.13
C ALA A 45 1.12 1.09 18.59
N VAL A 46 0.02 0.83 17.89
CA VAL A 46 -0.05 0.82 16.42
C VAL A 46 -0.57 2.16 15.86
N GLU A 47 -1.10 3.05 16.69
CA GLU A 47 -1.53 4.39 16.28
C GLU A 47 -0.44 5.21 15.56
N PRO A 48 0.83 5.24 16.03
CA PRO A 48 1.89 5.95 15.31
C PRO A 48 2.14 5.40 13.91
N ILE A 49 2.05 4.08 13.72
CA ILE A 49 2.17 3.42 12.42
C ILE A 49 1.04 3.88 11.51
N ARG A 50 -0.20 3.81 12.00
CA ARG A 50 -1.40 4.23 11.25
C ARG A 50 -1.33 5.71 10.87
N ASN A 51 -0.96 6.57 11.80
CA ASN A 51 -0.85 8.01 11.56
C ASN A 51 0.20 8.32 10.50
N THR A 52 1.38 7.69 10.60
CA THR A 52 2.46 7.85 9.60
C THR A 52 1.99 7.39 8.21
N LEU A 53 1.32 6.24 8.11
CA LEU A 53 0.76 5.77 6.84
C LEU A 53 -0.29 6.78 6.30
N LYS A 54 -1.15 7.32 7.16
CA LYS A 54 -2.15 8.32 6.76
C LYS A 54 -1.51 9.61 6.25
N GLU A 55 -0.46 10.10 6.90
CA GLU A 55 0.35 11.24 6.45
C GLU A 55 1.01 10.98 5.10
N GLN A 56 1.37 9.72 4.82
CA GLN A 56 1.88 9.28 3.52
C GLN A 56 0.79 9.06 2.48
N GLY A 57 -0.48 9.37 2.78
CA GLY A 57 -1.60 9.30 1.83
C GLY A 57 -2.36 7.97 1.82
N TRP A 58 -2.18 7.12 2.83
CA TRP A 58 -3.03 5.95 3.03
C TRP A 58 -4.36 6.34 3.68
N GLN A 59 -5.46 5.86 3.12
CA GLN A 59 -6.80 6.08 3.64
C GLN A 59 -7.30 4.83 4.34
N GLU A 60 -7.68 4.94 5.60
CA GLU A 60 -8.33 3.85 6.30
C GLU A 60 -9.74 3.64 5.75
N THR A 61 -10.03 2.40 5.33
CA THR A 61 -11.30 2.03 4.73
C THR A 61 -12.12 1.08 5.59
N GLY A 62 -11.54 0.56 6.67
CA GLY A 62 -12.25 -0.31 7.61
C GLY A 62 -11.33 -0.97 8.62
N GLU A 63 -11.96 -1.72 9.51
CA GLU A 63 -11.29 -2.61 10.46
C GLU A 63 -11.14 -4.01 9.85
N LEU A 64 -10.04 -4.68 10.18
CA LEU A 64 -9.79 -6.06 9.81
C LEU A 64 -10.24 -6.96 10.96
N SER A 65 -11.17 -7.89 10.69
CA SER A 65 -11.51 -8.94 11.64
C SER A 65 -10.37 -9.95 11.68
N VAL A 66 -9.72 -10.08 12.83
CA VAL A 66 -8.66 -11.08 13.07
C VAL A 66 -9.23 -12.18 13.97
N GLU A 67 -8.93 -13.44 13.66
CA GLU A 67 -9.47 -14.59 14.40
C GLU A 67 -8.82 -14.78 15.78
N GLU A 68 -7.59 -14.32 15.94
CA GLU A 68 -6.85 -14.43 17.19
C GLU A 68 -7.43 -13.52 18.27
N PRO A 69 -7.62 -14.03 19.51
CA PRO A 69 -8.05 -13.21 20.63
C PRO A 69 -7.04 -12.10 20.87
N ASP A 70 -7.54 -10.88 21.13
CA ASP A 70 -6.74 -9.68 21.36
C ASP A 70 -5.93 -9.17 20.15
N ALA A 71 -6.03 -9.83 18.99
CA ALA A 71 -5.52 -9.30 17.74
C ALA A 71 -6.51 -8.30 17.12
N PHE A 72 -5.95 -7.32 16.43
CA PHE A 72 -6.71 -6.25 15.79
C PHE A 72 -6.04 -5.83 14.50
N GLY A 73 -6.80 -5.20 13.60
CA GLY A 73 -6.22 -4.71 12.36
C GLY A 73 -7.09 -3.71 11.62
N TRP A 74 -6.53 -3.19 10.55
CA TRP A 74 -7.11 -2.17 9.70
C TRP A 74 -6.84 -2.46 8.24
N VAL A 75 -7.78 -2.03 7.40
CA VAL A 75 -7.62 -2.02 5.95
C VAL A 75 -7.36 -0.58 5.53
N LEU A 76 -6.24 -0.35 4.85
CA LEU A 76 -5.86 0.95 4.31
C LEU A 76 -5.71 0.88 2.79
N LYS A 77 -6.03 1.97 2.08
CA LYS A 77 -5.87 2.07 0.63
C LYS A 77 -5.04 3.28 0.22
N LYS A 78 -4.20 3.10 -0.80
CA LYS A 78 -3.43 4.19 -1.42
C LYS A 78 -3.28 3.89 -2.90
N ASN A 79 -3.86 4.72 -3.76
CA ASN A 79 -3.93 4.49 -5.20
C ASN A 79 -4.57 3.11 -5.51
N GLN A 80 -3.89 2.24 -6.24
CA GLN A 80 -4.31 0.88 -6.60
C GLN A 80 -3.73 -0.17 -5.64
N TRP A 81 -3.45 0.22 -4.39
CA TRP A 81 -2.93 -0.67 -3.36
C TRP A 81 -3.88 -0.74 -2.18
N GLU A 82 -4.05 -1.95 -1.67
CA GLU A 82 -4.75 -2.27 -0.45
C GLU A 82 -3.75 -2.89 0.54
N LEU A 83 -3.72 -2.38 1.76
CA LEU A 83 -2.86 -2.79 2.86
C LEU A 83 -3.72 -3.33 4.00
N TYR A 84 -3.44 -4.55 4.40
CA TYR A 84 -3.91 -5.16 5.63
C TYR A 84 -2.83 -4.96 6.68
N LEU A 85 -3.11 -4.13 7.68
CA LEU A 85 -2.26 -3.90 8.84
C LEU A 85 -2.88 -4.64 10.03
N ALA A 86 -2.20 -5.66 10.54
CA ALA A 86 -2.66 -6.42 11.69
C ALA A 86 -1.61 -6.41 12.79
N ALA A 87 -2.06 -6.49 14.03
CA ALA A 87 -1.20 -6.66 15.19
C ALA A 87 -1.84 -7.62 16.17
N GLY A 88 -1.02 -8.40 16.85
CA GLY A 88 -1.48 -9.36 17.83
C GLY A 88 -0.35 -10.16 18.45
N ASP A 89 -0.70 -10.90 19.49
CA ASP A 89 0.21 -11.77 20.21
C ASP A 89 0.18 -13.18 19.62
N THR A 90 1.36 -13.79 19.52
CA THR A 90 1.53 -15.20 19.14
C THR A 90 2.36 -15.90 20.23
N PRO A 91 2.39 -17.25 20.27
CA PRO A 91 3.29 -17.97 21.18
C PRO A 91 4.79 -17.59 21.02
N GLU A 92 5.16 -17.06 19.86
CA GLU A 92 6.53 -16.65 19.52
C GLU A 92 6.81 -15.16 19.84
N GLY A 93 5.80 -14.45 20.34
CA GLY A 93 5.85 -13.04 20.70
C GLY A 93 4.82 -12.19 19.96
N SER A 94 4.90 -10.89 20.17
CA SER A 94 3.97 -9.89 19.61
C SER A 94 4.45 -9.42 18.24
N TRP A 95 3.54 -9.36 17.27
CA TRP A 95 3.89 -9.04 15.88
C TRP A 95 2.99 -7.97 15.29
N ILE A 96 3.57 -7.18 14.40
CA ILE A 96 2.90 -6.25 13.50
C ILE A 96 3.11 -6.75 12.08
N ILE A 97 2.02 -7.04 11.38
CA ILE A 97 1.98 -7.61 10.04
C ILE A 97 1.50 -6.56 9.06
N PHE A 98 2.24 -6.43 7.97
CA PHE A 98 1.91 -5.61 6.81
C PHE A 98 1.75 -6.52 5.61
N ASP A 99 0.54 -6.62 5.06
CA ASP A 99 0.26 -7.34 3.83
C ASP A 99 -0.39 -6.40 2.83
N ALA A 100 0.40 -5.92 1.87
CA ALA A 100 -0.12 -5.05 0.82
C ALA A 100 -0.18 -5.75 -0.53
N ASN A 101 -1.31 -5.61 -1.20
CA ASN A 101 -1.58 -6.11 -2.53
C ASN A 101 -1.93 -4.95 -3.46
N GLY A 102 -1.25 -4.88 -4.60
CA GLY A 102 -1.49 -3.88 -5.63
C GLY A 102 -2.15 -4.45 -6.88
N GLU A 103 -3.03 -3.69 -7.52
CA GLU A 103 -3.61 -4.04 -8.83
C GLU A 103 -2.68 -3.60 -10.00
N ALA A 104 -1.70 -2.73 -9.73
CA ALA A 104 -1.01 -1.93 -10.75
C ALA A 104 0.30 -2.49 -11.36
N CYS A 105 0.80 -3.67 -10.98
CA CYS A 105 1.98 -4.28 -11.61
C CYS A 105 1.63 -5.32 -12.69
N GLY A 106 0.34 -5.47 -13.00
CA GLY A 106 -0.15 -6.25 -14.16
C GLY A 106 -0.71 -5.39 -15.32
N VAL A 107 -0.92 -4.08 -15.10
CA VAL A 107 -1.34 -3.15 -16.16
C VAL A 107 -0.08 -2.42 -16.65
N PRO A 108 0.22 -2.42 -17.96
CA PRO A 108 1.25 -1.52 -18.48
C PRO A 108 0.91 -0.12 -18.00
N LEU A 109 1.86 0.57 -17.35
CA LEU A 109 1.79 2.02 -17.23
C LEU A 109 1.41 2.56 -18.62
N PRO A 110 0.39 3.42 -18.76
CA PRO A 110 0.13 4.04 -20.04
C PRO A 110 1.41 4.76 -20.46
N SER A 111 2.08 4.19 -21.46
CA SER A 111 3.23 4.78 -22.09
C SER A 111 2.73 6.07 -22.73
N HIS A 112 3.10 7.19 -22.11
CA HIS A 112 2.79 8.56 -22.49
C HIS A 112 1.38 9.07 -22.10
N PRO A 113 1.26 10.34 -21.67
CA PRO A 113 0.01 11.06 -21.89
C PRO A 113 -0.28 11.00 -23.40
N PRO A 114 -1.54 10.85 -23.85
CA PRO A 114 -1.84 11.10 -25.25
C PRO A 114 -1.29 12.49 -25.54
N ALA A 115 -0.27 12.55 -26.42
CA ALA A 115 0.11 13.80 -27.03
C ALA A 115 -1.20 14.38 -27.52
N SER A 116 -1.57 15.56 -27.00
CA SER A 116 -2.75 16.26 -27.48
C SER A 116 -2.69 16.21 -28.99
N GLU A 117 -3.60 15.45 -29.61
CA GLU A 117 -3.90 15.56 -31.02
C GLU A 117 -4.48 16.97 -31.19
N THR A 118 -3.57 17.94 -31.20
CA THR A 118 -3.81 19.20 -31.85
C THR A 118 -3.78 18.83 -33.32
N ALA A 119 -4.92 18.32 -33.81
CA ALA A 119 -5.15 18.21 -35.23
C ALA A 119 -4.78 19.58 -35.84
N PRO A 120 -3.86 19.65 -36.82
CA PRO A 120 -3.68 20.90 -37.52
C PRO A 120 -5.02 21.22 -38.20
N PRO A 121 -5.54 22.46 -38.09
CA PRO A 121 -6.81 22.79 -38.71
C PRO A 121 -6.69 22.56 -40.22
N GLU A 122 -7.55 21.69 -40.76
CA GLU A 122 -7.70 21.53 -42.20
C GLU A 122 -7.99 22.91 -42.80
N ARG A 123 -7.11 23.36 -43.69
CA ARG A 123 -7.26 24.64 -44.38
C ARG A 123 -8.39 24.48 -45.41
N PRO A 124 -9.45 25.30 -45.39
CA PRO A 124 -10.51 25.19 -46.38
C PRO A 124 -9.98 25.58 -47.76
N THR A 125 -10.12 24.69 -48.73
CA THR A 125 -9.81 24.95 -50.14
C THR A 125 -10.88 25.87 -50.73
N PRO A 126 -10.53 27.03 -51.31
CA PRO A 126 -11.51 27.89 -51.96
C PRO A 126 -12.04 27.25 -53.26
N PRO A 127 -13.28 27.54 -53.68
CA PRO A 127 -13.83 27.02 -54.92
C PRO A 127 -13.07 27.59 -56.13
N VAL A 128 -12.72 26.72 -57.07
CA VAL A 128 -12.14 27.11 -58.36
C VAL A 128 -13.25 27.75 -59.20
N LEU A 129 -13.18 29.07 -59.40
CA LEU A 129 -13.91 29.74 -60.45
C LEU A 129 -13.15 29.57 -61.77
N ARG A 130 -13.61 28.67 -62.64
CA ARG A 130 -13.75 28.84 -64.10
C ARG A 130 -14.17 27.55 -64.79
#